data_AF-B0SSK4-F1
#
_entry.id   AF-B0SSK4-F1
#
_cell.length_a   1.000
_cell.length_b   1.000
_cell.length_c   1.000
_cell.angle_alpha   90.00
_cell.angle_beta   90.00
_cell.angle_gamma   90.00
#
_symmetry.space_group_name_H-M   'P 1'
#
loop_
_entity.id
_entity.type
_entity.pdbx_description
1 polymer ?
#
loop_
_entity_poly.entity_id
_entity_poly.type
_entity_poly.pdbx_seq_one_letter_code
_entity_poly.pdbx_strand_id
1 'polypeptide(L)'
;MKIERERIKNWKIEILTYLLISIGIFLRLFSIDRQSLWTDELYSVYASSIQNWSEFWVYLADDPHPPLFQILLRLWIRLIPGMSEITIKLFPAIISIFNLILIGIFTRAWDSKKRFLFLCLFSLSPGAIYYAQEVRSYSLLLCLSSLILIFFEKLISEPKKIMHLCILSVLSVTISYVHLFGFIFIGSLYFVCFVYYFYHKDPISKVIFFLGFISFCFYLPFLFQLFITSRIQTASWIDPPGIVLLLTYGSLFLYTSKKYFFLTALLPVLFFIYSLVGSIQTKRNHKQKFYLTFGELSLFVAILIVVSTTLFSYIKPIATNRNWIVTLPLVYLFASENLRNQIQNKKILLGLILFLSLSFIDFKKNFYIQFKEDWRGTTSYLIEHCAGPVVFSDATPEYISLYLNWQGNQRLTPTILGNNVDLQQKETCVVKRFMGGNGKSFENSDLWKKQKETALYGFSIEEFIKY
;
A
#
# COMPACT_ATOMS: atom_id res chain seq x y z
N MET A 1 -1.63 38.50 27.87
CA MET A 1 -0.33 37.80 28.01
C MET A 1 -0.37 36.26 27.96
N LYS A 2 -0.97 35.50 28.91
CA LYS A 2 -0.97 34.01 28.87
C LYS A 2 -1.80 33.43 27.71
N ILE A 3 -2.97 34.01 27.46
CA ILE A 3 -3.87 33.65 26.35
C ILE A 3 -3.22 33.93 24.99
N GLU A 4 -2.56 35.08 24.83
CA GLU A 4 -1.83 35.42 23.59
C GLU A 4 -0.64 34.49 23.35
N ARG A 5 0.11 34.12 24.39
CA ARG A 5 1.22 33.16 24.27
C ARG A 5 0.74 31.78 23.82
N GLU A 6 -0.38 31.30 24.34
CA GLU A 6 -1.00 30.04 23.87
C GLU A 6 -1.55 30.17 22.44
N ARG A 7 -2.15 31.32 22.09
CA ARG A 7 -2.60 31.58 20.72
C ARG A 7 -1.44 31.55 19.72
N ILE A 8 -0.33 32.22 20.03
CA ILE A 8 0.88 32.24 19.17
C ILE A 8 1.48 30.84 19.00
N LYS A 9 1.53 30.03 20.08
CA LYS A 9 2.00 28.63 19.98
C LYS A 9 1.13 27.81 19.04
N ASN A 10 -0.19 27.93 19.15
CA ASN A 10 -1.12 27.20 18.29
C ASN A 10 -0.95 27.59 16.82
N TRP A 11 -0.76 28.87 16.51
CA TRP A 11 -0.47 29.34 15.15
C TRP A 11 0.82 28.76 14.58
N LYS A 12 1.89 28.69 15.38
CA LYS A 12 3.15 28.06 14.94
C LYS A 12 2.98 26.58 14.64
N ILE A 13 2.22 25.85 15.46
CA ILE A 13 1.91 24.42 15.25
C ILE A 13 1.10 24.24 13.96
N GLU A 14 0.11 25.07 13.72
CA GLU A 14 -0.70 25.03 12.50
C GLU A 14 0.13 25.31 11.24
N ILE A 15 0.95 26.36 11.23
CA ILE A 15 1.84 26.67 10.11
C ILE A 15 2.78 25.50 9.82
N LEU A 16 3.39 24.92 10.86
CA LEU A 16 4.27 23.77 10.71
C LEU A 16 3.50 22.53 10.19
N THR A 17 2.24 22.36 10.61
CA THR A 17 1.38 21.29 10.12
C THR A 17 1.15 21.42 8.61
N TYR A 18 0.81 22.62 8.13
CA TYR A 18 0.61 22.86 6.71
C TYR A 18 1.90 22.70 5.90
N LEU A 19 3.03 23.18 6.43
CA LEU A 19 4.34 22.97 5.83
C LEU A 19 4.65 21.47 5.65
N LEU A 20 4.42 20.66 6.68
CA LEU A 20 4.64 19.21 6.62
C LEU A 20 3.70 18.52 5.63
N ILE A 21 2.43 18.96 5.55
CA ILE A 21 1.51 18.46 4.51
C ILE A 21 2.06 18.79 3.12
N SER A 22 2.51 20.02 2.88
CA SER A 22 3.10 20.41 1.59
C SER A 22 4.33 19.58 1.24
N ILE A 23 5.22 19.33 2.21
CA ILE A 23 6.37 18.43 2.04
C ILE A 23 5.89 17.00 1.72
N GLY A 24 4.90 16.49 2.46
CA GLY A 24 4.33 15.16 2.24
C GLY A 24 3.67 14.98 0.87
N ILE A 25 3.05 16.04 0.33
CA ILE A 25 2.50 16.07 -1.03
C ILE A 25 3.65 16.03 -2.05
N PHE A 26 4.66 16.87 -1.89
CA PHE A 26 5.83 16.88 -2.77
C PHE A 26 6.50 15.50 -2.84
N LEU A 27 6.73 14.87 -1.68
CA LEU A 27 7.38 13.56 -1.59
C LEU A 27 6.61 12.44 -2.32
N ARG A 28 5.27 12.53 -2.41
CA ARG A 28 4.44 11.54 -3.11
C ARG A 28 4.53 11.67 -4.63
N LEU A 29 4.88 12.84 -5.15
CA LEU A 29 5.03 13.10 -6.59
C LEU A 29 6.49 13.08 -7.06
N PHE A 30 7.42 13.30 -6.14
CA PHE A 30 8.84 13.40 -6.46
C PHE A 30 9.35 12.11 -7.12
N SER A 31 9.93 12.24 -8.32
CA SER A 31 10.52 11.14 -9.09
C SER A 31 9.55 9.97 -9.39
N ILE A 32 8.29 10.27 -9.70
CA ILE A 32 7.22 9.27 -9.92
C ILE A 32 7.53 8.27 -11.06
N ASP A 33 8.27 8.68 -12.08
CA ASP A 33 8.66 7.89 -13.25
C ASP A 33 10.00 7.16 -13.10
N ARG A 34 10.63 7.26 -11.94
CA ARG A 34 12.01 6.79 -11.76
C ARG A 34 12.20 5.29 -12.04
N GLN A 35 11.33 4.44 -11.50
CA GLN A 35 11.36 2.99 -11.73
C GLN A 35 10.25 2.61 -12.69
N SER A 36 10.48 1.67 -13.60
CA SER A 36 9.38 1.08 -14.38
C SER A 36 8.35 0.40 -13.47
N LEU A 37 7.14 0.19 -14.01
CA LEU A 37 6.16 -0.71 -13.41
C LEU A 37 6.76 -2.13 -13.32
N TRP A 38 6.58 -2.79 -12.17
CA TRP A 38 6.90 -4.22 -12.00
C TRP A 38 5.67 -5.09 -12.28
N THR A 39 5.85 -6.40 -12.19
CA THR A 39 4.85 -7.40 -12.59
C THR A 39 3.46 -7.16 -11.98
N ASP A 40 3.36 -6.88 -10.68
CA ASP A 40 2.09 -6.64 -9.98
C ASP A 40 1.37 -5.35 -10.45
N GLU A 41 2.15 -4.30 -10.74
CA GLU A 41 1.63 -3.05 -11.29
C GLU A 41 1.14 -3.27 -12.72
N LEU A 42 1.95 -3.96 -13.54
CA LEU A 42 1.60 -4.30 -14.92
C LEU A 42 0.38 -5.19 -15.02
N TYR A 43 0.20 -6.16 -14.11
CA TYR A 43 -1.03 -6.94 -14.02
C TYR A 43 -2.25 -6.03 -13.83
N SER A 44 -2.15 -5.06 -12.89
CA SER A 44 -3.24 -4.13 -12.60
C SER A 44 -3.54 -3.20 -13.79
N VAL A 45 -2.49 -2.70 -14.45
CA VAL A 45 -2.61 -1.86 -15.64
C VAL A 45 -3.19 -2.63 -16.82
N TYR A 46 -2.68 -3.83 -17.10
CA TYR A 46 -3.13 -4.67 -18.19
C TYR A 46 -4.60 -5.04 -18.01
N ALA A 47 -4.96 -5.62 -16.84
CA ALA A 47 -6.34 -5.95 -16.50
C ALA A 47 -7.27 -4.75 -16.73
N SER A 48 -6.87 -3.58 -16.20
CA SER A 48 -7.67 -2.36 -16.29
C SER A 48 -7.69 -1.74 -17.70
N SER A 49 -6.78 -2.14 -18.60
CA SER A 49 -6.73 -1.68 -19.99
C SER A 49 -7.61 -2.50 -20.93
N ILE A 50 -8.11 -3.67 -20.49
CA ILE A 50 -9.01 -4.51 -21.28
C ILE A 50 -10.29 -3.74 -21.61
N GLN A 51 -10.57 -3.60 -22.92
CA GLN A 51 -11.66 -2.77 -23.40
C GLN A 51 -13.03 -3.42 -23.20
N ASN A 52 -13.14 -4.72 -23.47
CA ASN A 52 -14.39 -5.45 -23.30
C ASN A 52 -14.63 -5.76 -21.81
N TRP A 53 -15.84 -5.47 -21.30
CA TRP A 53 -16.19 -5.77 -19.91
C TRP A 53 -16.24 -7.27 -19.61
N SER A 54 -16.68 -8.10 -20.56
CA SER A 54 -16.72 -9.55 -20.40
C SER A 54 -15.30 -10.11 -20.23
N GLU A 55 -14.37 -9.72 -21.09
CA GLU A 55 -12.96 -10.12 -20.99
C GLU A 55 -12.31 -9.60 -19.69
N PHE A 56 -12.63 -8.37 -19.27
CA PHE A 56 -12.18 -7.82 -18.00
C PHE A 56 -12.62 -8.70 -16.80
N TRP A 57 -13.89 -9.10 -16.76
CA TRP A 57 -14.40 -9.95 -15.69
C TRP A 57 -13.84 -11.37 -15.73
N VAL A 58 -13.60 -11.90 -16.93
CA VAL A 58 -12.91 -13.19 -17.11
C VAL A 58 -11.48 -13.10 -16.59
N TYR A 59 -10.75 -12.03 -16.91
CA TYR A 59 -9.38 -11.84 -16.43
C TYR A 59 -9.29 -11.69 -14.91
N LEU A 60 -10.27 -11.03 -14.28
CA LEU A 60 -10.37 -10.91 -12.82
C LEU A 60 -11.05 -12.12 -12.14
N ALA A 61 -11.43 -13.16 -12.90
CA ALA A 61 -12.12 -14.32 -12.34
C ALA A 61 -11.22 -15.08 -11.33
N ASP A 62 -9.91 -15.02 -11.52
CA ASP A 62 -8.90 -15.67 -10.68
C ASP A 62 -8.18 -14.72 -9.72
N ASP A 63 -8.45 -13.41 -9.78
CA ASP A 63 -7.86 -12.44 -8.85
C ASP A 63 -8.42 -12.67 -7.42
N PRO A 64 -7.55 -12.89 -6.40
CA PRO A 64 -7.99 -13.06 -5.01
C PRO A 64 -8.51 -11.76 -4.38
N HIS A 65 -8.29 -10.61 -5.03
CA HIS A 65 -8.73 -9.33 -4.55
C HIS A 65 -10.12 -8.94 -5.11
N PRO A 66 -10.96 -8.25 -4.32
CA PRO A 66 -12.20 -7.71 -4.83
C PRO A 66 -11.95 -6.57 -5.83
N PRO A 67 -12.88 -6.35 -6.78
CA PRO A 67 -12.58 -5.70 -8.05
C PRO A 67 -12.55 -4.17 -8.00
N LEU A 68 -12.89 -3.53 -6.87
CA LEU A 68 -13.13 -2.08 -6.87
C LEU A 68 -11.91 -1.27 -7.31
N PHE A 69 -10.71 -1.66 -6.90
CA PHE A 69 -9.50 -0.96 -7.34
C PHE A 69 -9.30 -1.04 -8.86
N GLN A 70 -9.50 -2.22 -9.46
CA GLN A 70 -9.36 -2.43 -10.90
C GLN A 70 -10.43 -1.67 -11.69
N ILE A 71 -11.66 -1.63 -11.17
CA ILE A 71 -12.75 -0.84 -11.77
C ILE A 71 -12.37 0.65 -11.79
N LEU A 72 -11.90 1.20 -10.67
CA LEU A 72 -11.52 2.61 -10.58
C LEU A 72 -10.31 2.93 -11.46
N LEU A 73 -9.31 2.05 -11.50
CA LEU A 73 -8.14 2.20 -12.38
C LEU A 73 -8.55 2.15 -13.85
N ARG A 74 -9.45 1.25 -14.24
CA ARG A 74 -10.00 1.19 -15.60
C ARG A 74 -10.75 2.46 -15.99
N LEU A 75 -11.54 3.03 -15.08
CA LEU A 75 -12.21 4.32 -15.30
C LEU A 75 -11.18 5.44 -15.49
N TRP A 76 -10.12 5.47 -14.68
CA TRP A 76 -9.02 6.43 -14.82
C TRP A 76 -8.35 6.33 -16.20
N ILE A 77 -7.98 5.11 -16.62
CA ILE A 77 -7.33 4.85 -17.92
C ILE A 77 -8.21 5.33 -19.08
N ARG A 78 -9.53 5.18 -18.99
CA ARG A 78 -10.47 5.61 -20.03
C ARG A 78 -10.68 7.11 -20.12
N LEU A 79 -10.54 7.81 -18.98
CA LEU A 79 -10.77 9.25 -18.90
C LEU A 79 -9.57 10.07 -19.35
N ILE A 80 -8.35 9.50 -19.34
CA ILE A 80 -7.12 10.20 -19.67
C ILE A 80 -6.67 9.86 -21.09
N PRO A 81 -6.69 10.84 -22.03
CA PRO A 81 -6.08 10.66 -23.35
C PRO A 81 -4.55 10.57 -23.24
N GLY A 82 -3.91 9.78 -24.09
CA GLY A 82 -2.45 9.70 -24.15
C GLY A 82 -1.84 8.98 -22.94
N MET A 83 -2.29 7.74 -22.71
CA MET A 83 -1.81 6.89 -21.63
C MET A 83 -0.29 6.71 -21.66
N SER A 84 0.35 6.93 -20.52
CA SER A 84 1.78 6.72 -20.30
C SER A 84 2.01 6.21 -18.88
N GLU A 85 3.21 5.73 -18.60
CA GLU A 85 3.56 5.24 -17.27
C GLU A 85 3.31 6.28 -16.18
N ILE A 86 3.63 7.56 -16.46
CA ILE A 86 3.43 8.68 -15.54
C ILE A 86 1.93 8.88 -15.24
N THR A 87 1.09 8.94 -16.27
CA THR A 87 -0.34 9.24 -16.09
C THR A 87 -1.05 8.16 -15.29
N ILE A 88 -0.61 6.91 -15.40
CA ILE A 88 -1.12 5.80 -14.59
C ILE A 88 -0.68 5.93 -13.14
N LYS A 89 0.60 6.20 -12.89
CA LYS A 89 1.10 6.36 -11.51
C LYS A 89 0.53 7.56 -10.78
N LEU A 90 0.05 8.58 -11.51
CA LEU A 90 -0.68 9.69 -10.90
C LEU A 90 -1.96 9.23 -10.20
N PHE A 91 -2.59 8.13 -10.61
CA PHE A 91 -3.82 7.63 -9.98
C PHE A 91 -3.65 7.33 -8.48
N PRO A 92 -2.79 6.37 -8.05
CA PRO A 92 -2.54 6.12 -6.63
C PRO A 92 -1.91 7.33 -5.92
N ALA A 93 -1.09 8.14 -6.61
CA ALA A 93 -0.44 9.29 -6.02
C ALA A 93 -1.44 10.37 -5.62
N ILE A 94 -2.40 10.67 -6.50
CA ILE A 94 -3.51 11.59 -6.24
C ILE A 94 -4.39 11.08 -5.10
N ILE A 95 -4.69 9.78 -5.04
CA ILE A 95 -5.43 9.18 -3.91
C ILE A 95 -4.66 9.38 -2.59
N SER A 96 -3.35 9.18 -2.58
CA SER A 96 -2.49 9.37 -1.40
C SER A 96 -2.43 10.84 -0.96
N ILE A 97 -2.41 11.79 -1.90
CA ILE A 97 -2.50 13.22 -1.62
C ILE A 97 -3.88 13.59 -1.06
N PHE A 98 -4.95 13.08 -1.67
CA PHE A 98 -6.31 13.27 -1.18
C PHE A 98 -6.46 12.74 0.24
N ASN A 99 -5.89 11.58 0.56
CA ASN A 99 -5.86 11.08 1.93
C ASN A 99 -5.28 12.14 2.87
N LEU A 100 -4.08 12.65 2.57
CA LEU A 100 -3.39 13.63 3.42
C LEU A 100 -4.20 14.93 3.61
N ILE A 101 -4.84 15.41 2.56
CA ILE A 101 -5.73 16.58 2.60
C ILE A 101 -6.96 16.31 3.46
N LEU A 102 -7.66 15.19 3.21
CA LEU A 102 -8.91 14.85 3.90
C LEU A 102 -8.66 14.59 5.38
N ILE A 103 -7.60 13.88 5.77
CA ILE A 103 -7.25 13.75 7.19
C ILE A 103 -6.91 15.11 7.79
N GLY A 104 -6.24 16.01 7.06
CA GLY A 104 -5.95 17.38 7.50
C GLY A 104 -7.21 18.23 7.75
N ILE A 105 -8.27 18.01 6.96
CA ILE A 105 -9.58 18.67 7.09
C ILE A 105 -10.38 18.05 8.24
N PHE A 106 -10.53 16.72 8.26
CA PHE A 106 -11.44 16.06 9.18
C PHE A 106 -10.92 15.96 10.61
N THR A 107 -9.63 16.18 10.84
CA THR A 107 -9.01 16.24 12.17
C THR A 107 -8.91 17.66 12.75
N ARG A 108 -9.44 18.70 12.08
CA ARG A 108 -9.36 20.10 12.56
C ARG A 108 -9.90 20.33 13.98
N ALA A 109 -10.87 19.52 14.41
CA ALA A 109 -11.45 19.60 15.74
C ALA A 109 -10.61 18.90 16.83
N TRP A 110 -9.55 18.18 16.46
CA TRP A 110 -8.65 17.53 17.42
C TRP A 110 -7.79 18.55 18.15
N ASP A 111 -7.28 18.14 19.33
CA ASP A 111 -6.20 18.86 20.00
C ASP A 111 -5.05 19.14 19.02
N SER A 112 -4.55 20.38 19.02
CA SER A 112 -3.54 20.85 18.06
C SER A 112 -2.28 19.99 18.05
N LYS A 113 -1.84 19.46 19.20
CA LYS A 113 -0.63 18.64 19.30
C LYS A 113 -0.88 17.21 18.83
N LYS A 114 -2.03 16.61 19.20
CA LYS A 114 -2.49 15.32 18.64
C LYS A 114 -2.55 15.40 17.11
N ARG A 115 -3.23 16.42 16.59
CA ARG A 115 -3.37 16.68 15.16
C ARG A 115 -2.02 16.85 14.46
N PHE A 116 -1.15 17.70 15.00
CA PHE A 116 0.19 17.92 14.46
C PHE A 116 0.99 16.63 14.36
N LEU A 117 1.03 15.83 15.43
CA LEU A 117 1.76 14.56 15.45
C LEU A 117 1.20 13.56 14.44
N PHE A 118 -0.12 13.41 14.39
CA PHE A 118 -0.77 12.50 13.45
C PHE A 118 -0.46 12.87 12.00
N LEU A 119 -0.58 14.16 11.63
CA LEU A 119 -0.30 14.65 10.29
C LEU A 119 1.19 14.64 9.94
N CYS A 120 2.07 14.91 10.92
CA CYS A 120 3.51 14.77 10.75
C CYS A 120 3.89 13.33 10.40
N LEU A 121 3.42 12.36 11.18
CA LEU A 121 3.68 10.94 10.94
C LEU A 121 3.17 10.48 9.58
N PHE A 122 1.96 10.90 9.18
CA PHE A 122 1.40 10.56 7.86
C PHE A 122 2.12 11.23 6.69
N SER A 123 2.49 12.51 6.84
CA SER A 123 3.17 13.27 5.79
C SER A 123 4.54 12.66 5.49
N LEU A 124 5.21 12.20 6.55
CA LEU A 124 6.59 11.71 6.54
C LEU A 124 6.72 10.18 6.61
N SER A 125 5.61 9.44 6.49
CA SER A 125 5.59 7.98 6.53
C SER A 125 6.27 7.37 5.30
N PRO A 126 7.37 6.61 5.45
CA PRO A 126 8.04 5.96 4.33
C PRO A 126 7.13 4.99 3.59
N GLY A 127 6.32 4.20 4.31
CA GLY A 127 5.33 3.30 3.71
C GLY A 127 4.27 4.07 2.92
N ALA A 128 3.69 5.13 3.49
CA ALA A 128 2.65 5.91 2.80
C ALA A 128 3.19 6.65 1.57
N ILE A 129 4.46 7.08 1.58
CA ILE A 129 5.13 7.71 0.44
C ILE A 129 5.46 6.66 -0.62
N TYR A 130 6.02 5.51 -0.22
CA TYR A 130 6.37 4.42 -1.14
C TYR A 130 5.14 3.95 -1.93
N TYR A 131 4.07 3.58 -1.22
CA TYR A 131 2.85 3.08 -1.86
C TYR A 131 2.00 4.16 -2.54
N ALA A 132 2.39 5.43 -2.46
CA ALA A 132 1.78 6.50 -3.25
C ALA A 132 2.07 6.35 -4.74
N GLN A 133 3.21 5.76 -5.11
CA GLN A 133 3.66 5.67 -6.50
C GLN A 133 3.47 4.28 -7.10
N GLU A 134 2.97 3.33 -6.32
CA GLU A 134 2.66 1.97 -6.76
C GLU A 134 1.24 1.92 -7.32
N VAL A 135 1.07 1.46 -8.56
CA VAL A 135 -0.23 1.23 -9.23
C VAL A 135 -0.90 -0.03 -8.66
N ARG A 136 -1.20 0.04 -7.37
CA ARG A 136 -1.82 -1.01 -6.56
C ARG A 136 -2.80 -0.39 -5.57
N SER A 137 -3.62 -1.22 -4.93
CA SER A 137 -4.73 -0.78 -4.08
C SER A 137 -4.32 -0.13 -2.76
N TYR A 138 -3.03 -0.15 -2.40
CA TYR A 138 -2.51 0.28 -1.10
C TYR A 138 -2.80 1.76 -0.76
N SER A 139 -2.68 2.67 -1.72
CA SER A 139 -3.01 4.09 -1.50
C SER A 139 -4.50 4.29 -1.18
N LEU A 140 -5.38 3.58 -1.87
CA LEU A 140 -6.82 3.62 -1.62
C LEU A 140 -7.19 2.97 -0.28
N LEU A 141 -6.56 1.83 0.06
CA LEU A 141 -6.73 1.20 1.37
C LEU A 141 -6.31 2.12 2.50
N LEU A 142 -5.17 2.79 2.36
CA LEU A 142 -4.67 3.71 3.37
C LEU A 142 -5.59 4.93 3.53
N CYS A 143 -6.12 5.45 2.42
CA CYS A 143 -7.10 6.53 2.43
C CYS A 143 -8.37 6.13 3.19
N LEU A 144 -9.00 5.03 2.79
CA LEU A 144 -10.25 4.58 3.39
C LEU A 144 -10.08 4.19 4.86
N SER A 145 -9.02 3.47 5.23
CA SER A 145 -8.75 3.10 6.63
C SER A 145 -8.52 4.32 7.52
N SER A 146 -7.85 5.35 7.01
CA SER A 146 -7.62 6.61 7.74
C SER A 146 -8.92 7.38 7.96
N LEU A 147 -9.77 7.48 6.92
CA LEU A 147 -11.08 8.13 7.03
C LEU A 147 -12.01 7.38 7.97
N ILE A 148 -12.07 6.04 7.87
CA ILE A 148 -12.84 5.20 8.78
C ILE A 148 -12.43 5.49 10.22
N LEU A 149 -11.13 5.50 10.53
CA LEU A 149 -10.66 5.73 11.88
C LEU A 149 -11.10 7.11 12.43
N ILE A 150 -10.99 8.17 11.63
CA ILE A 150 -11.40 9.52 12.02
C ILE A 150 -12.91 9.60 12.23
N PHE A 151 -13.71 9.03 11.33
CA PHE A 151 -15.17 9.03 11.47
C PHE A 151 -15.65 8.12 12.60
N PHE A 152 -14.91 7.06 12.94
CA PHE A 152 -15.18 6.23 14.09
C PHE A 152 -14.95 6.99 15.40
N GLU A 153 -13.86 7.77 15.50
CA GLU A 153 -13.62 8.65 16.65
C GLU A 153 -14.75 9.69 16.80
N LYS A 154 -15.22 10.26 15.68
CA LYS A 154 -16.36 11.18 15.66
C LYS A 154 -17.67 10.50 16.08
N LEU A 155 -17.89 9.26 15.66
CA LEU A 155 -19.05 8.48 16.08
C LEU A 155 -19.05 8.25 17.59
N ILE A 156 -17.90 7.91 18.19
CA ILE A 156 -17.77 7.73 19.63
C ILE A 156 -18.08 9.04 20.37
N SER A 157 -17.61 10.16 19.84
CA SER A 157 -17.79 11.48 20.45
C SER A 157 -19.22 12.01 20.27
N GLU A 158 -19.87 11.70 19.15
CA GLU A 158 -21.16 12.24 18.72
C GLU A 158 -22.10 11.14 18.20
N PRO A 159 -22.50 10.17 19.06
CA PRO A 159 -23.17 8.92 18.63
C PRO A 159 -24.56 9.13 18.02
N LYS A 160 -25.17 10.29 18.24
CA LYS A 160 -26.50 10.64 17.71
C LYS A 160 -26.46 11.24 16.30
N LYS A 161 -25.28 11.58 15.76
CA LYS A 161 -25.18 12.18 14.42
C LYS A 161 -25.24 11.12 13.34
N ILE A 162 -26.39 11.01 12.68
CA ILE A 162 -26.65 10.02 11.63
C ILE A 162 -25.66 10.09 10.45
N MET A 163 -25.14 11.29 10.15
CA MET A 163 -24.13 11.49 9.10
C MET A 163 -22.89 10.62 9.33
N HIS A 164 -22.43 10.45 10.58
CA HIS A 164 -21.26 9.61 10.88
C HIS A 164 -21.55 8.13 10.64
N LEU A 165 -22.78 7.68 10.93
CA LEU A 165 -23.22 6.32 10.64
C LEU A 165 -23.25 6.05 9.14
N CYS A 166 -23.87 6.94 8.36
CA CYS A 166 -23.95 6.79 6.90
C CYS A 166 -22.55 6.74 6.26
N ILE A 167 -21.67 7.67 6.66
CA ILE A 167 -20.29 7.72 6.15
C ILE A 167 -19.54 6.43 6.52
N LEU A 168 -19.62 5.97 7.77
CA LEU A 168 -18.94 4.74 8.19
C LEU A 168 -19.48 3.51 7.46
N SER A 169 -20.79 3.37 7.29
CA SER A 169 -21.37 2.27 6.53
C SER A 169 -20.84 2.22 5.09
N VAL A 170 -20.84 3.36 4.40
CA VAL A 170 -20.33 3.45 3.01
C VAL A 170 -18.84 3.12 2.97
N LEU A 171 -18.03 3.73 3.84
CA LEU A 171 -16.58 3.48 3.86
C LEU A 171 -16.25 2.02 4.22
N SER A 172 -17.01 1.41 5.13
CA SER A 172 -16.81 0.01 5.57
C SER A 172 -17.05 -1.00 4.44
N VAL A 173 -18.11 -0.79 3.66
CA VAL A 173 -18.38 -1.60 2.47
C VAL A 173 -17.31 -1.32 1.41
N THR A 174 -17.04 -0.04 1.14
CA THR A 174 -16.07 0.37 0.11
C THR A 174 -14.70 -0.25 0.34
N ILE A 175 -14.13 -0.13 1.55
CA ILE A 175 -12.78 -0.65 1.84
C ILE A 175 -12.72 -2.19 1.72
N SER A 176 -13.80 -2.88 2.06
CA SER A 176 -13.90 -4.34 1.95
C SER A 176 -13.84 -4.78 0.49
N TYR A 177 -14.43 -4.02 -0.42
CA TYR A 177 -14.38 -4.27 -1.87
C TYR A 177 -13.09 -3.80 -2.55
N VAL A 178 -12.18 -3.12 -1.85
CA VAL A 178 -10.84 -2.76 -2.37
C VAL A 178 -9.84 -3.90 -2.19
N HIS A 179 -9.83 -4.54 -1.02
CA HIS A 179 -8.89 -5.62 -0.69
C HIS A 179 -9.38 -6.40 0.51
N LEU A 180 -9.06 -7.70 0.58
CA LEU A 180 -9.29 -8.55 1.76
C LEU A 180 -8.79 -7.93 3.09
N PHE A 181 -7.64 -7.23 3.09
CA PHE A 181 -7.12 -6.58 4.29
C PHE A 181 -7.94 -5.37 4.74
N GLY A 182 -8.72 -4.77 3.83
CA GLY A 182 -9.74 -3.78 4.16
C GLY A 182 -10.89 -4.38 4.95
N PHE A 183 -11.37 -5.56 4.55
CA PHE A 183 -12.37 -6.32 5.28
C PHE A 183 -11.85 -6.79 6.66
N ILE A 184 -10.61 -7.29 6.73
CA ILE A 184 -9.98 -7.69 8.00
C ILE A 184 -9.83 -6.48 8.93
N PHE A 185 -9.43 -5.33 8.40
CA PHE A 185 -9.33 -4.08 9.15
C PHE A 185 -10.66 -3.69 9.78
N ILE A 186 -11.73 -3.63 8.99
CA ILE A 186 -13.03 -3.18 9.48
C ILE A 186 -13.66 -4.18 10.46
N GLY A 187 -13.51 -5.48 10.19
CA GLY A 187 -13.94 -6.55 11.09
C GLY A 187 -13.22 -6.48 12.43
N SER A 188 -11.90 -6.29 12.42
CA SER A 188 -11.10 -6.16 13.64
C SER A 188 -11.47 -4.90 14.44
N LEU A 189 -11.68 -3.77 13.76
CA LEU A 189 -12.08 -2.50 14.38
C LEU A 189 -13.43 -2.63 15.08
N TYR A 190 -14.46 -3.10 14.36
CA TYR A 190 -15.80 -3.28 14.94
C TYR A 190 -15.79 -4.32 16.06
N PHE A 191 -15.05 -5.43 15.91
CA PHE A 191 -14.97 -6.48 16.93
C PHE A 191 -14.35 -5.97 18.25
N VAL A 192 -13.15 -5.36 18.19
CA VAL A 192 -12.45 -4.87 19.39
C VAL A 192 -13.28 -3.78 20.09
N CYS A 193 -13.82 -2.83 19.33
CA CYS A 193 -14.63 -1.77 19.89
C CYS A 193 -15.96 -2.32 20.45
N PHE A 194 -16.62 -3.25 19.76
CA PHE A 194 -17.84 -3.89 20.25
C PHE A 194 -17.60 -4.58 21.59
N VAL A 195 -16.59 -5.46 21.68
CA VAL A 195 -16.26 -6.19 22.92
C VAL A 195 -15.99 -5.21 24.07
N TYR A 196 -15.20 -4.15 23.81
CA TYR A 196 -14.87 -3.15 24.82
C TYR A 196 -16.11 -2.38 25.33
N TYR A 197 -16.89 -1.80 24.43
CA TYR A 197 -18.07 -1.02 24.82
C TYR A 197 -19.19 -1.89 25.38
N PHE A 198 -19.31 -3.14 24.91
CA PHE A 198 -20.25 -4.12 25.45
C PHE A 198 -19.90 -4.50 26.89
N TYR A 199 -18.63 -4.81 27.17
CA TYR A 199 -18.14 -5.10 28.51
C TYR A 199 -18.40 -3.95 29.49
N HIS A 200 -18.24 -2.71 29.02
CA HIS A 200 -18.53 -1.51 29.80
C HIS A 200 -20.00 -1.08 29.81
N LYS A 201 -20.91 -1.88 29.22
CA LYS A 201 -22.36 -1.63 29.15
C LYS A 201 -22.72 -0.28 28.50
N ASP A 202 -21.88 0.21 27.60
CA ASP A 202 -22.13 1.43 26.85
C ASP A 202 -23.15 1.16 25.73
N PRO A 203 -24.25 1.95 25.61
CA PRO A 203 -25.25 1.76 24.56
C PRO A 203 -24.68 1.85 23.13
N ILE A 204 -23.54 2.52 22.92
CA ILE A 204 -22.89 2.59 21.60
C ILE A 204 -22.49 1.21 21.07
N SER A 205 -22.27 0.22 21.95
CA SER A 205 -21.97 -1.16 21.56
C SER A 205 -22.99 -1.75 20.59
N LYS A 206 -24.28 -1.43 20.75
CA LYS A 206 -25.34 -1.87 19.83
C LYS A 206 -25.15 -1.27 18.44
N VAL A 207 -24.84 0.01 18.36
CA VAL A 207 -24.59 0.72 17.09
C VAL A 207 -23.38 0.13 16.38
N ILE A 208 -22.28 -0.09 17.11
CA ILE A 208 -21.04 -0.70 16.59
C ILE A 208 -21.31 -2.11 16.07
N PHE A 209 -22.08 -2.92 16.83
CA PHE A 209 -22.48 -4.26 16.41
C PHE A 209 -23.28 -4.23 15.10
N PHE A 210 -24.30 -3.37 15.00
CA PHE A 210 -25.11 -3.28 13.79
C PHE A 210 -24.30 -2.79 12.58
N LEU A 211 -23.40 -1.82 12.75
CA LEU A 211 -22.50 -1.39 11.67
C LEU A 211 -21.58 -2.53 11.21
N GLY A 212 -21.02 -3.29 12.15
CA GLY A 212 -20.20 -4.46 11.86
C GLY A 212 -20.98 -5.55 11.13
N PHE A 213 -22.20 -5.86 11.60
CA PHE A 213 -23.08 -6.84 10.98
C PHE A 213 -23.47 -6.44 9.55
N ILE A 214 -23.89 -5.19 9.33
CA ILE A 214 -24.20 -4.68 8.00
C ILE A 214 -22.99 -4.80 7.08
N SER A 215 -21.82 -4.35 7.54
CA SER A 215 -20.57 -4.43 6.75
C SER A 215 -20.22 -5.87 6.36
N PHE A 216 -20.41 -6.82 7.28
CA PHE A 216 -20.22 -8.24 7.02
C PHE A 216 -21.23 -8.78 5.99
N CYS A 217 -22.52 -8.49 6.14
CA CYS A 217 -23.56 -8.92 5.21
C CYS A 217 -23.30 -8.44 3.78
N PHE A 218 -22.88 -7.18 3.61
CA PHE A 218 -22.54 -6.64 2.29
C PHE A 218 -21.34 -7.31 1.64
N TYR A 219 -20.37 -7.82 2.42
CA TYR A 219 -19.19 -8.50 1.89
C TYR A 219 -19.40 -10.01 1.69
N LEU A 220 -20.45 -10.58 2.26
CA LEU A 220 -20.77 -12.01 2.20
C LEU A 220 -20.78 -12.60 0.78
N PRO A 221 -21.33 -11.93 -0.26
CA PRO A 221 -21.30 -12.46 -1.63
C PRO A 221 -19.87 -12.68 -2.16
N PHE A 222 -18.94 -11.77 -1.84
CA PHE A 222 -17.55 -11.91 -2.26
C PHE A 222 -16.82 -13.00 -1.46
N LEU A 223 -17.10 -13.14 -0.16
CA LEU A 223 -16.59 -14.26 0.62
C LEU A 223 -17.02 -15.60 0.02
N PHE A 224 -18.30 -15.72 -0.35
CA PHE A 224 -18.82 -16.93 -1.00
C PHE A 224 -18.07 -17.24 -2.30
N GLN A 225 -17.83 -16.22 -3.14
CA GLN A 225 -17.03 -16.37 -4.35
C GLN A 225 -15.59 -16.81 -4.07
N LEU A 226 -14.94 -16.24 -3.05
CA LEU A 226 -13.59 -16.62 -2.64
C LEU A 226 -13.48 -18.09 -2.17
N PHE A 227 -14.54 -18.64 -1.55
CA PHE A 227 -14.55 -20.02 -1.07
C PHE A 227 -14.80 -21.05 -2.19
N ILE A 228 -15.57 -20.68 -3.22
CA ILE A 228 -15.94 -21.61 -4.31
C ILE A 228 -14.87 -21.65 -5.40
N THR A 229 -14.14 -20.56 -5.59
CA THR A 229 -13.12 -20.46 -6.63
C THR A 229 -11.74 -20.86 -6.12
N SER A 230 -10.86 -21.27 -7.03
CA SER A 230 -9.44 -21.51 -6.76
C SER A 230 -8.64 -20.22 -6.52
N ARG A 231 -9.30 -19.06 -6.36
CA ARG A 231 -8.66 -17.75 -6.10
C ARG A 231 -7.63 -17.80 -4.98
N ILE A 232 -7.86 -18.57 -3.93
CA ILE A 232 -6.92 -18.69 -2.81
C ILE A 232 -5.61 -19.40 -3.21
N GLN A 233 -5.63 -20.26 -4.23
CA GLN A 233 -4.44 -20.96 -4.73
C GLN A 233 -3.48 -20.04 -5.51
N THR A 234 -3.96 -18.90 -6.01
CA THR A 234 -3.11 -17.90 -6.72
C THR A 234 -2.12 -17.17 -5.82
N ALA A 235 -2.28 -17.26 -4.50
CA ALA A 235 -1.35 -16.71 -3.52
C ALA A 235 -0.16 -17.65 -3.19
N SER A 236 0.02 -18.73 -3.95
CA SER A 236 1.04 -19.77 -3.71
C SER A 236 2.50 -19.29 -3.77
N TRP A 237 2.75 -18.12 -4.36
CA TRP A 237 4.07 -17.48 -4.39
C TRP A 237 4.48 -16.84 -3.05
N ILE A 238 3.56 -16.69 -2.10
CA ILE A 238 3.84 -16.05 -0.82
C ILE A 238 4.48 -17.07 0.14
N ASP A 239 5.67 -16.73 0.64
CA ASP A 239 6.35 -17.53 1.65
C ASP A 239 5.58 -17.55 2.99
N PRO A 240 5.63 -18.65 3.74
CA PRO A 240 5.14 -18.69 5.11
C PRO A 240 5.73 -17.56 5.97
N PRO A 241 4.97 -17.05 6.96
CA PRO A 241 5.40 -15.90 7.75
C PRO A 241 6.68 -16.23 8.54
N GLY A 242 7.76 -15.50 8.24
CA GLY A 242 9.02 -15.56 8.98
C GLY A 242 9.35 -14.27 9.71
N ILE A 243 10.47 -14.25 10.43
CA ILE A 243 10.95 -13.04 11.13
C ILE A 243 11.15 -11.86 10.19
N VAL A 244 11.52 -12.13 8.93
CA VAL A 244 11.69 -11.12 7.87
C VAL A 244 10.39 -10.34 7.62
N LEU A 245 9.22 -10.99 7.68
CA LEU A 245 7.93 -10.31 7.51
C LEU A 245 7.69 -9.29 8.63
N LEU A 246 7.94 -9.67 9.87
CA LEU A 246 7.80 -8.78 11.04
C LEU A 246 8.82 -7.64 11.03
N LEU A 247 10.05 -7.91 10.59
CA LEU A 247 11.08 -6.88 10.46
C LEU A 247 10.75 -5.89 9.33
N THR A 248 10.25 -6.38 8.20
CA THR A 248 9.84 -5.55 7.06
C THR A 248 8.54 -4.79 7.30
N TYR A 249 7.69 -5.22 8.22
CA TYR A 249 6.54 -4.43 8.69
C TYR A 249 6.96 -3.09 9.29
N GLY A 250 8.07 -3.08 10.07
CA GLY A 250 8.63 -1.85 10.62
C GLY A 250 8.95 -0.79 9.56
N SER A 251 9.33 -1.22 8.36
CA SER A 251 9.66 -0.34 7.22
C SER A 251 8.47 0.52 6.72
N LEU A 252 7.23 0.13 7.04
CA LEU A 252 6.06 0.96 6.75
C LEU A 252 6.06 2.26 7.58
N PHE A 253 6.52 2.18 8.83
CA PHE A 253 6.52 3.29 9.77
C PHE A 253 7.80 4.11 9.69
N LEU A 254 8.94 3.40 9.71
CA LEU A 254 10.28 3.95 9.69
C LEU A 254 11.13 3.04 8.83
N TYR A 255 11.74 3.59 7.78
CA TYR A 255 12.57 2.80 6.91
C TYR A 255 13.78 2.30 7.71
N THR A 256 14.04 1.00 7.68
CA THR A 256 15.05 0.35 8.50
C THR A 256 16.08 -0.33 7.62
N SER A 257 17.37 -0.07 7.88
CA SER A 257 18.48 -0.79 7.26
C SER A 257 19.28 -1.55 8.32
N LYS A 258 20.08 -2.53 7.91
CA LYS A 258 20.99 -3.24 8.83
C LYS A 258 21.91 -2.27 9.60
N LYS A 259 22.30 -1.15 8.97
CA LYS A 259 23.23 -0.17 9.55
C LYS A 259 22.63 0.62 10.72
N TYR A 260 21.35 0.99 10.61
CA TYR A 260 20.66 1.80 11.62
C TYR A 260 19.57 1.05 12.36
N PHE A 261 19.52 -0.28 12.22
CA PHE A 261 18.50 -1.17 12.78
C PHE A 261 18.16 -0.87 14.24
N PHE A 262 19.17 -0.68 15.09
CA PHE A 262 18.96 -0.33 16.51
C PHE A 262 18.21 1.00 16.69
N LEU A 263 18.50 2.00 15.86
CA LEU A 263 17.88 3.33 15.93
C LEU A 263 16.50 3.36 15.25
N THR A 264 16.31 2.63 14.15
CA THR A 264 15.10 2.69 13.32
C THR A 264 14.07 1.61 13.63
N ALA A 265 14.45 0.55 14.36
CA ALA A 265 13.54 -0.51 14.80
C ALA A 265 13.49 -0.64 16.33
N LEU A 266 14.63 -0.86 17.00
CA LEU A 266 14.63 -1.17 18.44
C LEU A 266 14.20 0.03 19.31
N LEU A 267 14.78 1.21 19.11
CA LEU A 267 14.44 2.40 19.91
C LEU A 267 12.97 2.83 19.77
N PRO A 268 12.36 2.88 18.57
CA PRO A 268 10.93 3.12 18.42
C PRO A 268 10.08 2.10 19.18
N VAL A 269 10.44 0.81 19.13
CA VAL A 269 9.72 -0.24 19.88
C VAL A 269 9.86 -0.06 21.38
N LEU A 270 11.07 0.24 21.88
CA LEU A 270 11.28 0.49 23.31
C LEU A 270 10.53 1.75 23.79
N PHE A 271 10.54 2.81 22.99
CA PHE A 271 9.78 4.02 23.26
C PHE A 271 8.26 3.77 23.24
N PHE A 272 7.81 2.96 22.29
CA PHE A 272 6.42 2.52 22.18
C PHE A 272 5.99 1.74 23.43
N ILE A 273 6.81 0.79 23.88
CA ILE A 273 6.57 0.02 25.12
C ILE A 273 6.58 0.96 26.34
N TYR A 274 7.55 1.87 26.43
CA TYR A 274 7.62 2.85 27.50
C TYR A 274 6.35 3.72 27.55
N SER A 275 5.87 4.19 26.40
CA SER A 275 4.64 4.97 26.29
C SER A 275 3.42 4.17 26.73
N LEU A 276 3.33 2.90 26.35
CA LEU A 276 2.25 1.99 26.75
C LEU A 276 2.25 1.77 28.27
N VAL A 277 3.42 1.44 28.83
CA VAL A 277 3.60 1.23 30.28
C VAL A 277 3.29 2.50 31.06
N GLY A 278 3.76 3.66 30.59
CA GLY A 278 3.48 4.96 31.19
C GLY A 278 1.98 5.29 31.21
N SER A 279 1.25 4.98 30.14
CA SER A 279 -0.22 5.13 30.11
C SER A 279 -0.89 4.27 31.18
N ILE A 280 -0.52 2.99 31.26
CA ILE A 280 -1.06 2.04 32.25
C ILE A 280 -0.78 2.49 33.69
N GLN A 281 0.45 2.92 33.98
CA GLN A 281 0.86 3.39 35.31
C GLN A 281 0.11 4.66 35.72
N THR A 282 -0.05 5.62 34.82
CA THR A 282 -0.76 6.87 35.10
C THR A 282 -2.22 6.60 35.49
N LYS A 283 -2.90 5.72 34.77
CA LYS A 283 -4.29 5.33 35.08
C LYS A 283 -4.42 4.60 36.41
N ARG A 284 -3.46 3.70 36.72
CA ARG A 284 -3.40 3.00 38.01
C ARG A 284 -3.22 3.97 39.18
N ASN A 285 -2.37 4.98 39.04
CA ASN A 285 -2.08 5.94 40.10
C ASN A 285 -3.24 6.91 40.36
N HIS A 286 -4.01 7.28 39.34
CA HIS A 286 -5.11 8.25 39.49
C HIS A 286 -6.44 7.65 39.97
N LYS A 287 -6.51 6.35 40.34
CA LYS A 287 -7.76 5.63 40.71
C LYS A 287 -8.93 5.85 39.73
N GLN A 288 -8.64 6.25 38.49
CA GLN A 288 -9.67 6.41 37.47
C GLN A 288 -10.18 5.02 37.08
N LYS A 289 -11.47 4.91 36.74
CA LYS A 289 -11.97 3.71 36.05
C LYS A 289 -11.06 3.46 34.84
N PHE A 290 -10.58 2.23 34.68
CA PHE A 290 -9.57 1.82 33.70
C PHE A 290 -10.16 1.82 32.27
N TYR A 291 -10.54 2.98 31.76
CA TYR A 291 -11.01 3.14 30.39
C TYR A 291 -9.82 3.30 29.45
N LEU A 292 -9.84 2.54 28.36
CA LEU A 292 -8.94 2.71 27.24
C LEU A 292 -9.36 3.95 26.43
N THR A 293 -8.36 4.72 26.03
CA THR A 293 -8.48 5.76 25.01
C THR A 293 -8.71 5.13 23.65
N PHE A 294 -9.23 5.91 22.70
CA PHE A 294 -9.46 5.39 21.35
C PHE A 294 -8.15 5.04 20.64
N GLY A 295 -7.05 5.75 20.90
CA GLY A 295 -5.72 5.37 20.42
C GLY A 295 -5.25 4.03 20.98
N GLU A 296 -5.49 3.73 22.25
CA GLU A 296 -5.15 2.40 22.82
C GLU A 296 -6.00 1.29 22.21
N LEU A 297 -7.32 1.50 22.01
CA LEU A 297 -8.16 0.54 21.28
C LEU A 297 -7.65 0.33 19.85
N SER A 298 -7.24 1.41 19.17
CA SER A 298 -6.66 1.34 17.83
C SER A 298 -5.40 0.49 17.79
N LEU A 299 -4.56 0.56 18.82
CA LEU A 299 -3.41 -0.32 18.94
C LEU A 299 -3.83 -1.80 19.10
N PHE A 300 -4.82 -2.10 19.95
CA PHE A 300 -5.32 -3.48 20.05
C PHE A 300 -5.86 -4.00 18.71
N VAL A 301 -6.52 -3.14 17.92
CA VAL A 301 -6.95 -3.48 16.55
C VAL A 301 -5.74 -3.78 15.66
N ALA A 302 -4.69 -2.96 15.68
CA ALA A 302 -3.49 -3.20 14.88
C ALA A 302 -2.79 -4.52 15.27
N ILE A 303 -2.68 -4.80 16.57
CA ILE A 303 -2.14 -6.06 17.10
C ILE A 303 -3.00 -7.24 16.64
N LEU A 304 -4.32 -7.14 16.75
CA LEU A 304 -5.24 -8.19 16.33
C LEU A 304 -5.08 -8.48 14.84
N ILE A 305 -5.00 -7.46 13.98
CA ILE A 305 -4.78 -7.63 12.53
C ILE A 305 -3.46 -8.37 12.27
N VAL A 306 -2.35 -7.88 12.83
CA VAL A 306 -1.02 -8.47 12.59
C VAL A 306 -0.96 -9.91 13.11
N VAL A 307 -1.41 -10.16 14.34
CA VAL A 307 -1.38 -11.50 14.95
C VAL A 307 -2.30 -12.46 14.21
N SER A 308 -3.56 -12.09 13.97
CA SER A 308 -4.52 -12.99 13.30
C SER A 308 -4.10 -13.35 11.88
N THR A 309 -3.61 -12.38 11.09
CA THR A 309 -3.15 -12.63 9.72
C THR A 309 -1.83 -13.39 9.66
N THR A 310 -0.93 -13.20 10.63
CA THR A 310 0.29 -14.00 10.77
C THR A 310 -0.08 -15.45 11.10
N LEU A 311 -0.94 -15.68 12.10
CA LEU A 311 -1.39 -17.02 12.49
C LEU A 311 -2.09 -17.73 11.32
N PHE A 312 -2.98 -17.04 10.61
CA PHE A 312 -3.63 -17.60 9.43
C PHE A 312 -2.63 -17.89 8.30
N SER A 313 -1.59 -17.07 8.13
CA SER A 313 -0.58 -17.25 7.09
C SER A 313 0.32 -18.47 7.28
N TYR A 314 0.37 -19.06 8.48
CA TYR A 314 1.00 -20.38 8.67
C TYR A 314 0.19 -21.51 8.03
N ILE A 315 -1.13 -21.34 7.90
CA ILE A 315 -2.03 -22.33 7.27
C ILE A 315 -2.12 -22.05 5.77
N LYS A 316 -2.38 -20.79 5.41
CA LYS A 316 -2.46 -20.31 4.03
C LYS A 316 -1.76 -18.96 3.90
N PRO A 317 -0.54 -18.91 3.34
CA PRO A 317 0.22 -17.66 3.22
C PRO A 317 -0.56 -16.57 2.49
N ILE A 318 -0.93 -15.50 3.20
CA ILE A 318 -1.64 -14.34 2.65
C ILE A 318 -1.03 -13.00 3.09
N ALA A 319 -0.18 -13.02 4.13
CA ALA A 319 0.39 -11.83 4.72
C ALA A 319 1.70 -11.44 4.05
N THR A 320 1.74 -10.21 3.55
CA THR A 320 2.95 -9.52 3.12
C THR A 320 3.00 -8.18 3.85
N ASN A 321 4.17 -7.57 3.97
CA ASN A 321 4.32 -6.29 4.68
C ASN A 321 3.39 -5.21 4.12
N ARG A 322 3.23 -5.14 2.79
CA ARG A 322 2.36 -4.19 2.06
C ARG A 322 0.89 -4.29 2.48
N ASN A 323 0.43 -5.48 2.81
CA ASN A 323 -0.96 -5.72 3.21
C ASN A 323 -1.28 -5.10 4.58
N TRP A 324 -0.29 -4.97 5.47
CA TRP A 324 -0.45 -4.34 6.78
C TRP A 324 -0.43 -2.81 6.75
N ILE A 325 -0.38 -2.18 5.56
CA ILE A 325 -0.49 -0.71 5.43
C ILE A 325 -1.75 -0.14 6.10
N VAL A 326 -2.84 -0.92 6.18
CA VAL A 326 -4.09 -0.55 6.87
C VAL A 326 -3.93 -0.27 8.36
N THR A 327 -2.81 -0.67 8.97
CA THR A 327 -2.49 -0.44 10.39
C THR A 327 -1.84 0.92 10.66
N LEU A 328 -1.31 1.60 9.63
CA LEU A 328 -0.68 2.92 9.74
C LEU A 328 -1.55 3.94 10.52
N PRO A 329 -2.83 4.17 10.13
CA PRO A 329 -3.67 5.12 10.87
C PRO A 329 -3.86 4.75 12.33
N LEU A 330 -3.96 3.46 12.65
CA LEU A 330 -4.17 2.96 14.01
C LEU A 330 -2.97 3.26 14.91
N VAL A 331 -1.76 2.92 14.43
CA VAL A 331 -0.51 3.13 15.17
C VAL A 331 -0.18 4.62 15.27
N TYR A 332 -0.41 5.40 14.21
CA TYR A 332 -0.20 6.84 14.24
C TYR A 332 -1.19 7.56 15.15
N LEU A 333 -2.44 7.10 15.23
CA LEU A 333 -3.40 7.62 16.21
C LEU A 333 -2.93 7.35 17.64
N PHE A 334 -2.57 6.11 17.95
CA PHE A 334 -2.00 5.75 19.25
C PHE A 334 -0.79 6.61 19.63
N ALA A 335 0.18 6.72 18.72
CA ALA A 335 1.38 7.51 18.94
C ALA A 335 1.03 9.00 19.16
N SER A 336 0.16 9.56 18.33
CA SER A 336 -0.25 10.96 18.45
C SER A 336 -0.94 11.26 19.78
N GLU A 337 -1.78 10.37 20.27
CA GLU A 337 -2.50 10.55 21.53
C GLU A 337 -1.57 10.49 22.73
N ASN A 338 -0.63 9.55 22.77
CA ASN A 338 0.26 9.38 23.90
C ASN A 338 1.41 10.40 23.94
N LEU A 339 1.85 10.87 22.76
CA LEU A 339 2.98 11.80 22.65
C LEU A 339 2.58 13.28 22.69
N ARG A 340 1.29 13.61 22.58
CA ARG A 340 0.80 15.00 22.54
C ARG A 340 1.30 15.85 23.71
N ASN A 341 1.41 15.27 24.90
CA ASN A 341 1.88 16.00 26.09
C ASN A 341 3.41 16.06 26.17
N GLN A 342 4.08 15.08 25.59
CA GLN A 342 5.54 14.93 25.63
C GLN A 342 6.27 15.79 24.60
N ILE A 343 5.61 16.21 23.52
CA ILE A 343 6.23 16.97 22.43
C ILE A 343 6.80 18.34 22.86
N GLN A 344 6.35 18.88 23.98
CA GLN A 344 6.91 20.11 24.56
C GLN A 344 8.32 19.90 25.14
N ASN A 345 8.69 18.65 25.42
CA ASN A 345 10.02 18.30 25.88
C ASN A 345 10.99 18.35 24.70
N LYS A 346 11.91 19.31 24.72
CA LYS A 346 12.92 19.51 23.66
C LYS A 346 13.72 18.25 23.35
N LYS A 347 14.02 17.41 24.35
CA LYS A 347 14.78 16.16 24.15
C LYS A 347 13.99 15.14 23.32
N ILE A 348 12.70 14.99 23.61
CA ILE A 348 11.80 14.06 22.89
C ILE A 348 11.59 14.58 21.46
N LEU A 349 11.38 15.88 21.29
CA LEU A 349 11.25 16.48 19.96
C LEU A 349 12.53 16.31 19.12
N LEU A 350 13.70 16.59 19.68
CA LEU A 350 14.99 16.36 19.02
C LEU A 350 15.20 14.89 18.67
N GLY A 351 14.82 13.99 19.58
CA GLY A 351 14.82 12.55 19.33
C GLY A 351 13.97 12.20 18.11
N LEU A 352 12.69 12.61 18.10
CA LEU A 352 11.77 12.36 16.98
C LEU A 352 12.30 12.91 15.65
N ILE A 353 12.86 14.13 15.64
CA ILE A 353 13.46 14.73 14.45
C ILE A 353 14.66 13.90 13.99
N LEU A 354 15.54 13.49 14.90
CA LEU A 354 16.69 12.65 14.58
C LEU A 354 16.23 11.30 14.01
N PHE A 355 15.24 10.65 14.64
CA PHE A 355 14.69 9.37 14.16
C PHE A 355 14.09 9.47 12.76
N LEU A 356 13.28 10.49 12.50
CA LEU A 356 12.71 10.73 11.18
C LEU A 356 13.82 11.01 10.17
N SER A 357 14.80 11.87 10.51
CA SER A 357 15.90 12.19 9.59
C SER A 357 16.73 10.97 9.20
N LEU A 358 17.04 10.08 10.14
CA LEU A 358 17.76 8.83 9.87
C LEU A 358 16.93 7.88 8.99
N SER A 359 15.64 7.73 9.30
CA SER A 359 14.69 6.99 8.45
C SER A 359 14.68 7.54 7.02
N PHE A 360 14.66 8.87 6.83
CA PHE A 360 14.69 9.49 5.50
C PHE A 360 16.02 9.32 4.78
N ILE A 361 17.16 9.35 5.48
CA ILE A 361 18.47 9.10 4.88
C ILE A 361 18.54 7.68 4.33
N ASP A 362 18.08 6.70 5.10
CA ASP A 362 18.04 5.31 4.64
C ASP A 362 16.97 5.06 3.58
N PHE A 363 15.80 5.67 3.72
CA PHE A 363 14.77 5.65 2.71
C PHE A 363 15.35 6.19 1.41
N LYS A 364 16.05 7.34 1.42
CA LYS A 364 16.74 7.88 0.24
C LYS A 364 17.80 6.92 -0.30
N LYS A 365 18.51 6.18 0.55
CA LYS A 365 19.53 5.26 0.05
C LYS A 365 18.92 4.07 -0.71
N ASN A 366 17.79 3.55 -0.25
CA ASN A 366 17.27 2.27 -0.74
C ASN A 366 16.00 2.38 -1.59
N PHE A 367 15.16 3.39 -1.36
CA PHE A 367 14.10 3.80 -2.29
C PHE A 367 14.70 4.13 -3.66
N TYR A 368 15.93 4.67 -3.67
CA TYR A 368 16.63 5.11 -4.87
C TYR A 368 17.65 4.10 -5.44
N ILE A 369 17.57 2.82 -5.05
CA ILE A 369 18.26 1.73 -5.76
C ILE A 369 17.22 1.03 -6.65
N GLN A 370 17.56 0.66 -7.88
CA GLN A 370 16.68 -0.11 -8.76
C GLN A 370 16.68 -1.56 -8.26
N PHE A 371 15.53 -2.06 -7.80
CA PHE A 371 15.36 -3.43 -7.30
C PHE A 371 14.17 -4.15 -7.96
N LYS A 372 13.40 -3.44 -8.77
CA LYS A 372 12.28 -3.98 -9.56
C LYS A 372 12.78 -4.42 -10.94
N GLU A 373 12.07 -5.37 -11.53
CA GLU A 373 12.22 -5.72 -12.93
C GLU A 373 12.08 -4.48 -13.82
N ASP A 374 13.08 -4.22 -14.67
CA ASP A 374 13.12 -3.05 -15.54
C ASP A 374 12.40 -3.29 -16.89
N TRP A 375 11.08 -3.42 -16.85
CA TRP A 375 10.27 -3.63 -18.05
C TRP A 375 10.44 -2.51 -19.08
N ARG A 376 10.59 -1.26 -18.64
CA ARG A 376 10.79 -0.11 -19.53
C ARG A 376 12.17 -0.16 -20.21
N GLY A 377 13.22 -0.43 -19.45
CA GLY A 377 14.58 -0.58 -19.97
C GLY A 377 14.69 -1.75 -20.93
N THR A 378 14.08 -2.89 -20.59
CA THR A 378 13.97 -4.07 -21.47
C THR A 378 13.29 -3.72 -22.79
N THR A 379 12.12 -3.08 -22.76
CA THR A 379 11.44 -2.67 -24.01
C THR A 379 12.27 -1.68 -24.83
N SER A 380 12.91 -0.72 -24.18
CA SER A 380 13.75 0.27 -24.88
C SER A 380 14.96 -0.39 -25.54
N TYR A 381 15.60 -1.36 -24.88
CA TYR A 381 16.69 -2.16 -25.46
C TYR A 381 16.22 -2.92 -26.71
N LEU A 382 15.04 -3.55 -26.64
CA LEU A 382 14.48 -4.29 -27.78
C LEU A 382 14.25 -3.38 -29.00
N ILE A 383 13.72 -2.17 -28.77
CA ILE A 383 13.48 -1.19 -29.84
C ILE A 383 14.79 -0.82 -30.55
N GLU A 384 15.86 -0.63 -29.79
CA GLU A 384 17.17 -0.19 -30.31
C GLU A 384 17.97 -1.32 -30.97
N HIS A 385 17.91 -2.54 -30.45
CA HIS A 385 18.85 -3.62 -30.80
C HIS A 385 18.24 -4.77 -31.60
N CYS A 386 16.93 -5.01 -31.53
CA CYS A 386 16.31 -6.16 -32.19
C CYS A 386 15.82 -5.77 -33.59
N ALA A 387 16.39 -6.36 -34.65
CA ALA A 387 16.02 -6.01 -36.03
C ALA A 387 14.71 -6.66 -36.51
N GLY A 388 14.44 -7.92 -36.14
CA GLY A 388 13.24 -8.64 -36.56
C GLY A 388 11.96 -8.20 -35.85
N PRO A 389 10.78 -8.27 -36.53
CA PRO A 389 9.51 -7.85 -35.95
C PRO A 389 9.07 -8.74 -34.78
N VAL A 390 9.20 -10.06 -34.89
CA VAL A 390 8.80 -10.97 -33.81
C VAL A 390 9.88 -11.04 -32.73
N VAL A 391 9.49 -10.75 -31.49
CA VAL A 391 10.32 -10.90 -30.30
C VAL A 391 9.65 -11.91 -29.39
N PHE A 392 10.39 -12.89 -28.88
CA PHE A 392 9.84 -13.84 -27.93
C PHE A 392 10.02 -13.36 -26.51
N SER A 393 9.04 -13.65 -25.66
CA SER A 393 9.13 -13.49 -24.20
C SER A 393 8.77 -14.80 -23.53
N ASP A 394 9.55 -15.24 -22.56
CA ASP A 394 9.25 -16.44 -21.76
C ASP A 394 8.09 -16.23 -20.76
N ALA A 395 7.63 -15.00 -20.59
CA ALA A 395 6.47 -14.66 -19.78
C ALA A 395 5.79 -13.38 -20.27
N THR A 396 4.45 -13.34 -20.16
CA THR A 396 3.62 -12.13 -20.25
C THR A 396 4.03 -11.14 -21.36
N PRO A 397 4.03 -11.55 -22.65
CA PRO A 397 4.40 -10.66 -23.76
C PRO A 397 3.55 -9.38 -23.81
N GLU A 398 2.35 -9.42 -23.26
CA GLU A 398 1.43 -8.28 -23.19
C GLU A 398 2.01 -7.09 -22.42
N TYR A 399 2.89 -7.35 -21.44
CA TYR A 399 3.55 -6.29 -20.67
C TYR A 399 4.59 -5.52 -21.49
N ILE A 400 5.31 -6.20 -22.38
CA ILE A 400 6.21 -5.55 -23.34
C ILE A 400 5.37 -4.75 -24.35
N SER A 401 4.27 -5.33 -24.84
CA SER A 401 3.34 -4.66 -25.76
C SER A 401 2.76 -3.36 -25.19
N LEU A 402 2.46 -3.31 -23.89
CA LEU A 402 2.02 -2.07 -23.24
C LEU A 402 3.06 -0.95 -23.35
N TYR A 403 4.33 -1.24 -23.06
CA TYR A 403 5.41 -0.24 -23.18
C TYR A 403 5.69 0.15 -24.63
N LEU A 404 5.67 -0.81 -25.56
CA LEU A 404 5.80 -0.54 -26.99
C LEU A 404 4.73 0.45 -27.46
N ASN A 405 3.48 0.24 -27.03
CA ASN A 405 2.36 1.13 -27.33
C ASN A 405 2.57 2.54 -26.73
N TRP A 406 3.02 2.66 -25.48
CA TRP A 406 3.32 3.97 -24.87
C TRP A 406 4.48 4.70 -25.53
N GLN A 407 5.43 3.97 -26.11
CA GLN A 407 6.56 4.51 -26.86
C GLN A 407 6.24 4.72 -28.36
N GLY A 408 5.01 4.43 -28.80
CA GLY A 408 4.58 4.58 -30.20
C GLY A 408 5.26 3.61 -31.17
N ASN A 409 5.79 2.49 -30.68
CA ASN A 409 6.48 1.50 -31.50
C ASN A 409 5.54 0.35 -31.89
N GLN A 410 5.24 0.24 -33.18
CA GLN A 410 4.44 -0.86 -33.75
C GLN A 410 5.29 -1.86 -34.56
N ARG A 411 6.61 -1.68 -34.56
CA ARG A 411 7.55 -2.52 -35.34
C ARG A 411 7.70 -3.91 -34.72
N LEU A 412 7.70 -3.98 -33.39
CA LEU A 412 7.93 -5.22 -32.65
C LEU A 412 6.61 -5.86 -32.21
N THR A 413 6.53 -7.18 -32.34
CA THR A 413 5.39 -8.02 -31.96
C THR A 413 5.84 -9.04 -30.91
N PRO A 414 5.73 -8.70 -29.61
CA PRO A 414 6.05 -9.63 -28.52
C PRO A 414 5.15 -10.86 -28.58
N THR A 415 5.73 -12.05 -28.55
CA THR A 415 5.04 -13.33 -28.61
C THR A 415 5.51 -14.25 -27.49
N ILE A 416 4.61 -15.06 -26.94
CA ILE A 416 4.99 -16.02 -25.90
C ILE A 416 5.92 -17.09 -26.48
N LEU A 417 7.00 -17.39 -25.78
CA LEU A 417 7.97 -18.41 -26.15
C LEU A 417 7.32 -19.81 -26.13
N GLY A 418 7.58 -20.59 -27.18
CA GLY A 418 7.05 -21.94 -27.34
C GLY A 418 5.69 -22.04 -28.04
N ASN A 419 5.21 -20.94 -28.63
CA ASN A 419 4.21 -21.00 -29.70
C ASN A 419 4.91 -21.31 -31.03
N ASN A 420 4.32 -22.18 -31.85
CA ASN A 420 4.80 -22.47 -33.20
C ASN A 420 4.53 -21.26 -34.10
N VAL A 421 5.52 -20.40 -34.24
CA VAL A 421 5.50 -19.25 -35.15
C VAL A 421 6.47 -19.51 -36.28
N ASP A 422 6.00 -19.50 -37.52
CA ASP A 422 6.88 -19.56 -38.68
C ASP A 422 7.63 -18.22 -38.81
N LEU A 423 8.95 -18.26 -38.58
CA LEU A 423 9.80 -17.08 -38.56
C LEU A 423 10.39 -16.81 -39.94
N GLN A 424 9.79 -15.84 -40.64
CA GLN A 424 10.31 -15.32 -41.91
C GLN A 424 11.45 -14.28 -41.74
N GLN A 425 11.80 -13.93 -40.50
CA GLN A 425 12.89 -12.98 -40.19
C GLN A 425 14.25 -13.67 -40.09
N LYS A 426 15.33 -12.90 -40.30
CA LYS A 426 16.72 -13.37 -40.18
C LYS A 426 17.29 -13.23 -38.77
N GLU A 427 16.73 -12.37 -37.96
CA GLU A 427 17.20 -12.08 -36.60
C GLU A 427 16.01 -12.04 -35.66
N THR A 428 16.15 -12.51 -34.42
CA THR A 428 15.11 -12.40 -33.39
C THR A 428 15.74 -12.22 -32.02
N CYS A 429 14.96 -11.68 -31.10
CA CYS A 429 15.33 -11.55 -29.70
C CYS A 429 14.42 -12.41 -28.83
N VAL A 430 15.00 -12.97 -27.78
CA VAL A 430 14.28 -13.75 -26.77
C VAL A 430 14.51 -13.09 -25.42
N VAL A 431 13.45 -12.57 -24.82
CA VAL A 431 13.45 -12.03 -23.46
C VAL A 431 13.17 -13.16 -22.49
N LYS A 432 14.07 -13.35 -21.53
CA LYS A 432 13.94 -14.31 -20.45
C LYS A 432 13.88 -13.60 -19.11
N ARG A 433 12.94 -13.97 -18.26
CA ARG A 433 12.86 -13.48 -16.87
C ARG A 433 13.74 -14.33 -15.98
N PHE A 434 14.40 -13.68 -15.02
CA PHE A 434 15.14 -14.41 -13.98
C PHE A 434 14.20 -15.18 -13.04
N MET A 435 12.96 -14.73 -12.87
CA MET A 435 11.93 -15.43 -12.09
C MET A 435 10.58 -15.39 -12.80
N GLY A 436 9.85 -16.51 -12.78
CA GLY A 436 8.50 -16.59 -13.33
C GLY A 436 8.41 -16.73 -14.86
N GLY A 437 9.51 -17.11 -15.52
CA GLY A 437 9.51 -17.54 -16.92
C GLY A 437 8.84 -18.92 -17.10
N ASN A 438 8.37 -19.22 -18.31
CA ASN A 438 7.70 -20.49 -18.62
C ASN A 438 8.64 -21.71 -18.74
N GLY A 439 9.94 -21.53 -18.50
CA GLY A 439 10.95 -22.59 -18.53
C GLY A 439 11.27 -23.16 -19.92
N LYS A 440 10.65 -22.62 -20.98
CA LYS A 440 10.92 -23.05 -22.35
C LYS A 440 12.20 -22.39 -22.86
N SER A 441 12.84 -23.07 -23.81
CA SER A 441 13.97 -22.52 -24.55
C SER A 441 13.54 -22.20 -25.99
N PHE A 442 14.32 -21.37 -26.68
CA PHE A 442 14.08 -21.10 -28.09
C PHE A 442 14.55 -22.31 -28.91
N GLU A 443 13.63 -23.23 -29.17
CA GLU A 443 13.84 -24.49 -29.89
C GLU A 443 13.91 -24.24 -31.40
N ASN A 444 15.11 -24.01 -31.92
CA ASN A 444 15.53 -24.33 -33.28
C ASN A 444 17.05 -24.09 -33.44
N SER A 445 17.86 -24.76 -32.61
CA SER A 445 19.31 -24.58 -32.53
C SER A 445 20.06 -24.84 -33.83
N ASP A 446 19.50 -25.64 -34.74
CA ASP A 446 20.20 -26.03 -35.98
C ASP A 446 20.12 -24.95 -37.06
N LEU A 447 19.08 -24.08 -37.00
CA LEU A 447 18.89 -22.97 -37.94
C LEU A 447 19.23 -21.61 -37.33
N TRP A 448 19.33 -21.50 -36.00
CA TRP A 448 19.52 -20.22 -35.31
C TRP A 448 20.71 -20.26 -34.37
N LYS A 449 21.63 -19.29 -34.54
CA LYS A 449 22.77 -19.09 -33.64
C LYS A 449 22.50 -17.97 -32.67
N LYS A 450 22.68 -18.23 -31.37
CA LYS A 450 22.79 -17.17 -30.36
C LYS A 450 24.07 -16.37 -30.61
N GLN A 451 23.94 -15.07 -30.82
CA GLN A 451 25.06 -14.16 -31.04
C GLN A 451 25.49 -13.42 -29.79
N LYS A 452 24.51 -12.94 -29.01
CA LYS A 452 24.73 -12.06 -27.87
C LYS A 452 23.72 -12.34 -26.79
N GLU A 453 24.12 -12.10 -25.54
CA GLU A 453 23.23 -12.05 -24.40
C GLU A 453 23.53 -10.78 -23.60
N THR A 454 22.49 -10.02 -23.30
CA THR A 454 22.57 -8.81 -22.47
C THR A 454 21.72 -9.00 -21.23
N ALA A 455 22.32 -8.82 -20.06
CA ALA A 455 21.60 -8.83 -18.79
C ALA A 455 21.08 -7.43 -18.46
N LEU A 456 19.80 -7.34 -18.13
CA LEU A 456 19.13 -6.17 -17.57
C LEU A 456 18.56 -6.52 -16.20
N TYR A 457 18.08 -5.52 -15.45
CA TYR A 457 17.50 -5.76 -14.14
C TYR A 457 16.26 -6.65 -14.21
N GLY A 458 16.41 -7.93 -13.84
CA GLY A 458 15.35 -8.93 -13.84
C GLY A 458 15.23 -9.75 -15.13
N PHE A 459 16.06 -9.48 -16.15
CA PHE A 459 15.94 -10.10 -17.47
C PHE A 459 17.29 -10.45 -18.08
N SER A 460 17.31 -11.48 -18.94
CA SER A 460 18.31 -11.61 -20.00
C SER A 460 17.64 -11.50 -21.36
N ILE A 461 18.29 -10.79 -22.28
CA ILE A 461 17.87 -10.68 -23.67
C ILE A 461 18.89 -11.41 -24.52
N GLU A 462 18.44 -12.45 -25.20
CA GLU A 462 19.26 -13.27 -26.09
C GLU A 462 18.96 -12.89 -27.55
N GLU A 463 19.99 -12.57 -28.32
CA GLU A 463 19.89 -12.21 -29.75
C GLU A 463 20.30 -13.41 -30.60
N PHE A 464 19.44 -13.78 -31.56
CA PHE A 464 19.64 -14.93 -32.45
C PHE A 464 19.64 -14.51 -33.92
N ILE A 465 20.49 -15.16 -34.73
CA ILE A 465 20.54 -14.99 -36.19
C ILE A 465 20.33 -16.34 -36.88
N LYS A 466 19.53 -16.33 -37.95
CA LYS A 466 19.23 -17.47 -38.81
C LYS A 466 20.41 -17.74 -39.76
N TYR A 467 20.87 -18.99 -39.81
CA TYR A 467 21.92 -19.46 -40.72
C TYR A 467 21.47 -19.48 -42.18
#